data_AF-A0A2G8L7J0-F1
#
_entry.id   AF-A0A2G8L7J0-F1
#
_cell.length_a   1.000
_cell.length_b   1.000
_cell.length_c   1.000
_cell.angle_alpha   90.00
_cell.angle_beta   90.00
_cell.angle_gamma   90.00
#
_symmetry.space_group_name_H-M   'P 1'
#
loop_
_entity.id
_entity.type
_entity.pdbx_description
1 polymer ?
#
loop_
_entity_poly.entity_id
_entity_poly.type
_entity_poly.pdbx_seq_one_letter_code
_entity_poly.pdbx_strand_id
1 'polypeptide(L)'
;MREIRTGGRSPQRIQQQKRYQVQELRRQRRDLIPDQIDRNRQHRDEYHKSREPLLDGLTSQYDLELFRKAQMRAAEDMERGFEGRSVDGGLKKIEFGRFEMDTWYSSPYPEEYSRLPKLYICEFCLKYAKSVTILRRHMAKCIWRHPPGDEIYRMENISVFEVDGKKNKIYCQNLCLLAKLFLDHKTLYYDVEPFLFYIMTENDTTGCHIVGYFSKEKNSFLNYNVSCILTLPQYMRKGYGKMLIDFSYLLSKTEEKVGSPEKPSPISVLSVTEVTGRVYS
;
A
#
# COMPACT_ATOMS: atom_id res chain seq x y z
N MET A 1 -33.81 43.49 -9.51
CA MET A 1 -33.86 42.41 -10.52
C MET A 1 -32.56 42.41 -11.32
N ARG A 2 -31.73 41.36 -11.17
CA ARG A 2 -30.98 40.64 -12.21
C ARG A 2 -29.92 39.76 -11.54
N GLU A 3 -30.22 38.46 -11.47
CA GLU A 3 -29.30 37.40 -11.07
C GLU A 3 -28.42 36.98 -12.27
N ILE A 4 -27.14 36.73 -12.01
CA ILE A 4 -26.18 36.15 -12.96
C ILE A 4 -26.10 34.65 -12.69
N ARG A 5 -26.51 33.84 -13.68
CA ARG A 5 -26.39 32.36 -13.67
C ARG A 5 -24.95 31.95 -14.01
N THR A 6 -24.28 31.24 -13.11
CA THR A 6 -23.05 30.49 -13.40
C THR A 6 -23.38 29.02 -13.63
N GLY A 7 -23.13 28.54 -14.86
CA GLY A 7 -23.37 27.15 -15.25
C GLY A 7 -22.26 26.21 -14.77
N GLY A 8 -22.49 25.51 -13.66
CA GLY A 8 -21.67 24.37 -13.23
C GLY A 8 -22.07 23.09 -13.96
N ARG A 9 -21.13 22.45 -14.67
CA ARG A 9 -21.35 21.13 -15.30
C ARG A 9 -21.44 20.03 -14.23
N SER A 10 -22.49 19.21 -14.28
CA SER A 10 -22.76 18.13 -13.31
C SER A 10 -21.68 17.02 -13.30
N PRO A 11 -21.33 16.45 -12.14
CA PRO A 11 -20.28 15.42 -11.98
C PRO A 11 -20.50 14.13 -12.79
N GLN A 12 -21.75 13.81 -13.15
CA GLN A 12 -22.12 12.55 -13.80
C GLN A 12 -21.62 12.43 -15.25
N ARG A 13 -21.57 13.56 -16.00
CA ARG A 13 -21.11 13.55 -17.41
C ARG A 13 -19.61 13.32 -17.56
N ILE A 14 -18.82 13.79 -16.61
CA ILE A 14 -17.35 13.64 -16.61
C ILE A 14 -16.97 12.17 -16.35
N GLN A 15 -17.69 11.50 -15.46
CA GLN A 15 -17.47 10.09 -15.14
C GLN A 15 -17.84 9.18 -16.32
N GLN A 16 -18.88 9.54 -17.08
CA GLN A 16 -19.33 8.80 -18.25
C GLN A 16 -18.34 8.94 -19.43
N GLN A 17 -17.76 10.14 -19.64
CA GLN A 17 -16.70 10.35 -20.63
C GLN A 17 -15.42 9.56 -20.28
N LYS A 18 -15.00 9.54 -19.01
CA LYS A 18 -13.84 8.75 -18.57
C LYS A 18 -14.04 7.25 -18.77
N ARG A 19 -15.25 6.73 -18.51
CA ARG A 19 -15.59 5.31 -18.77
C ARG A 19 -15.47 4.94 -20.24
N TYR A 20 -15.95 5.82 -21.14
CA TYR A 20 -15.87 5.62 -22.58
C TYR A 20 -14.41 5.63 -23.07
N GLN A 21 -13.61 6.55 -22.54
CA GLN A 21 -12.19 6.66 -22.88
C GLN A 21 -11.38 5.44 -22.42
N VAL A 22 -11.67 4.90 -21.23
CA VAL A 22 -11.05 3.65 -20.73
C VAL A 22 -11.48 2.43 -21.54
N GLN A 23 -12.73 2.37 -22.02
CA GLN A 23 -13.20 1.28 -22.88
C GLN A 23 -12.51 1.27 -24.26
N GLU A 24 -12.30 2.44 -24.86
CA GLU A 24 -11.58 2.56 -26.13
C GLU A 24 -10.09 2.22 -25.98
N LEU A 25 -9.43 2.65 -24.88
CA LEU A 25 -8.07 2.24 -24.55
C LEU A 25 -7.93 0.73 -24.36
N ARG A 26 -8.96 0.07 -23.77
CA ARG A 26 -8.99 -1.40 -23.61
C ARG A 26 -9.19 -2.14 -24.93
N ARG A 27 -9.92 -1.55 -25.89
CA ARG A 27 -10.08 -2.09 -27.26
C ARG A 27 -8.79 -2.04 -28.08
N GLN A 28 -7.88 -1.12 -27.77
CA GLN A 28 -6.58 -0.97 -28.43
C GLN A 28 -5.46 -1.83 -27.79
N ARG A 29 -5.79 -2.64 -26.78
CA ARG A 29 -4.84 -3.51 -26.09
C ARG A 29 -4.37 -4.60 -27.05
N ARG A 30 -3.08 -4.59 -27.43
CA ARG A 30 -2.47 -5.69 -28.17
C ARG A 30 -2.46 -6.93 -27.29
N ASP A 31 -2.91 -8.07 -27.84
CA ASP A 31 -2.77 -9.36 -27.18
C ASP A 31 -1.30 -9.67 -26.92
N LEU A 32 -1.03 -10.37 -25.81
CA LEU A 32 0.31 -10.85 -25.49
C LEU A 32 0.75 -11.81 -26.61
N ILE A 33 1.94 -11.57 -27.15
CA ILE A 33 2.50 -12.41 -28.21
C ILE A 33 2.71 -13.82 -27.62
N PRO A 34 2.45 -14.92 -28.35
CA PRO A 34 2.64 -16.29 -27.85
C PRO A 34 4.00 -16.53 -27.17
N ASP A 35 5.07 -15.94 -27.70
CA ASP A 35 6.42 -15.93 -27.12
C ASP A 35 6.53 -15.30 -25.72
N GLN A 36 5.69 -14.32 -25.39
CA GLN A 36 5.65 -13.71 -24.06
C GLN A 36 4.89 -14.61 -23.08
N ILE A 37 3.86 -15.31 -23.55
CA ILE A 37 3.12 -16.28 -22.75
C ILE A 37 4.02 -17.47 -22.41
N ASP A 38 4.79 -17.96 -23.38
CA ASP A 38 5.68 -19.09 -23.18
C ASP A 38 6.88 -18.74 -22.27
N ARG A 39 7.44 -17.53 -22.40
CA ARG A 39 8.47 -17.03 -21.45
C ARG A 39 7.94 -16.85 -20.03
N ASN A 40 6.72 -16.31 -19.87
CA ASN A 40 6.07 -16.21 -18.56
C ASN A 40 5.84 -17.59 -17.94
N ARG A 41 5.53 -18.59 -18.76
CA ARG A 41 5.32 -19.98 -18.32
C ARG A 41 6.64 -20.63 -17.90
N GLN A 42 7.68 -20.53 -18.73
CA GLN A 42 9.02 -21.06 -18.44
C GLN A 42 9.63 -20.41 -17.19
N HIS A 43 9.54 -19.09 -17.03
CA HIS A 43 10.02 -18.40 -15.83
C HIS A 43 9.28 -18.85 -14.57
N ARG A 44 7.97 -19.10 -14.67
CA ARG A 44 7.17 -19.61 -13.55
C ARG A 44 7.57 -21.03 -13.17
N ASP A 45 7.95 -21.86 -14.14
CA ASP A 45 8.39 -23.24 -13.92
C ASP A 45 9.82 -23.30 -13.36
N GLU A 46 10.72 -22.44 -13.84
CA GLU A 46 12.14 -22.37 -13.43
C GLU A 46 12.32 -21.76 -12.03
N TYR A 47 11.60 -20.67 -11.74
CA TYR A 47 11.72 -19.91 -10.49
C TYR A 47 10.58 -20.18 -9.50
N HIS A 48 9.84 -21.28 -9.66
CA HIS A 48 8.70 -21.65 -8.80
C HIS A 48 9.06 -21.65 -7.31
N LYS A 49 10.33 -21.97 -6.97
CA LYS A 49 10.84 -22.02 -5.60
C LYS A 49 11.36 -20.67 -5.08
N SER A 50 11.89 -19.80 -5.95
CA SER A 50 12.38 -18.46 -5.57
C SER A 50 11.33 -17.36 -5.71
N ARG A 51 10.16 -17.66 -6.31
CA ARG A 51 9.02 -16.74 -6.49
C ARG A 51 9.39 -15.41 -7.15
N GLU A 52 10.46 -15.40 -7.94
CA GLU A 52 10.92 -14.18 -8.61
C GLU A 52 9.86 -13.70 -9.63
N PRO A 53 9.55 -12.40 -9.69
CA PRO A 53 8.74 -11.83 -10.77
C PRO A 53 9.56 -11.72 -12.07
N LEU A 54 8.98 -12.12 -13.21
CA LEU A 54 9.57 -11.82 -14.51
C LEU A 54 9.40 -10.32 -14.78
N LEU A 55 10.46 -9.55 -14.49
CA LEU A 55 10.51 -8.10 -14.64
C LEU A 55 11.21 -7.66 -15.93
N ASP A 56 11.49 -8.61 -16.83
CA ASP A 56 12.22 -8.36 -18.06
C ASP A 56 11.43 -7.42 -18.99
N GLY A 57 12.02 -6.26 -19.29
CA GLY A 57 11.37 -5.17 -20.03
C GLY A 57 10.41 -4.27 -19.23
N LEU A 58 10.31 -4.43 -17.90
CA LEU A 58 9.50 -3.58 -17.01
C LEU A 58 10.34 -2.62 -16.15
N THR A 59 11.60 -2.94 -15.90
CA THR A 59 12.53 -2.10 -15.13
C THR A 59 13.98 -2.27 -15.60
N SER A 60 14.89 -1.37 -15.23
CA SER A 60 16.30 -1.52 -15.56
C SER A 60 16.95 -2.63 -14.73
N GLN A 61 17.97 -3.31 -15.26
CA GLN A 61 18.72 -4.33 -14.50
C GLN A 61 19.28 -3.80 -13.17
N TYR A 62 19.66 -2.51 -13.15
CA TYR A 62 20.13 -1.82 -11.96
C TYR A 62 19.06 -1.70 -10.88
N ASP A 63 17.83 -1.34 -11.26
CA ASP A 63 16.71 -1.22 -10.33
C ASP A 63 16.28 -2.59 -9.78
N LEU A 64 16.36 -3.63 -10.61
CA LEU A 64 16.14 -5.02 -10.22
C LEU A 64 17.17 -5.49 -9.19
N GLU A 65 18.45 -5.18 -9.38
CA GLU A 65 19.51 -5.52 -8.43
C GLU A 65 19.40 -4.72 -7.13
N LEU A 66 19.10 -3.42 -7.22
CA LEU A 66 18.89 -2.56 -6.06
C LEU A 66 17.73 -3.09 -5.20
N PHE A 67 16.67 -3.52 -5.87
CA PHE A 67 15.51 -4.17 -5.26
C PHE A 67 15.87 -5.52 -4.63
N ARG A 68 16.61 -6.41 -5.31
CA ARG A 68 17.07 -7.69 -4.74
C ARG A 68 17.99 -7.50 -3.54
N LYS A 69 18.85 -6.48 -3.56
CA LYS A 69 19.74 -6.13 -2.45
C LYS A 69 18.95 -5.58 -1.25
N ALA A 70 17.91 -4.82 -1.54
CA ALA A 70 16.90 -4.41 -0.57
C ALA A 70 16.20 -5.62 0.08
N GLN A 71 15.89 -6.66 -0.70
CA GLN A 71 15.26 -7.88 -0.19
C GLN A 71 16.13 -8.63 0.79
N MET A 72 17.39 -8.85 0.43
CA MET A 72 18.33 -9.61 1.26
C MET A 72 18.58 -8.93 2.61
N ARG A 73 18.74 -7.60 2.62
CA ARG A 73 18.99 -6.86 3.86
C ARG A 73 17.82 -6.91 4.83
N ALA A 74 16.59 -6.70 4.34
CA ALA A 74 15.42 -6.76 5.21
C ALA A 74 15.06 -8.20 5.66
N ALA A 75 15.59 -9.23 5.01
CA ALA A 75 15.53 -10.61 5.51
C ALA A 75 16.50 -10.85 6.67
N GLU A 76 17.75 -10.37 6.55
CA GLU A 76 18.77 -10.46 7.61
C GLU A 76 18.37 -9.68 8.89
N ASP A 77 17.77 -8.50 8.74
CA ASP A 77 17.31 -7.69 9.89
C ASP A 77 16.09 -8.32 10.59
N MET A 78 15.29 -9.12 9.89
CA MET A 78 14.19 -9.89 10.50
C MET A 78 14.67 -11.03 11.37
N GLU A 79 15.73 -11.74 10.98
CA GLU A 79 16.32 -12.82 11.78
C GLU A 79 16.96 -12.29 13.06
N ARG A 80 17.52 -11.07 13.00
CA ARG A 80 18.16 -10.40 14.15
C ARG A 80 17.16 -9.72 15.10
N GLY A 81 15.98 -9.34 14.62
CA GLY A 81 14.99 -8.54 15.36
C GLY A 81 14.23 -9.26 16.49
N PHE A 82 14.42 -10.56 16.68
CA PHE A 82 13.82 -11.30 17.79
C PHE A 82 14.59 -11.16 19.11
N GLU A 83 15.84 -10.69 19.07
CA GLU A 83 16.69 -10.52 20.25
C GLU A 83 16.74 -9.05 20.71
N GLY A 84 15.85 -8.71 21.64
CA GLY A 84 16.20 -7.78 22.72
C GLY A 84 16.17 -6.28 22.43
N ARG A 85 15.00 -5.69 22.10
CA ARG A 85 14.76 -4.26 22.32
C ARG A 85 13.44 -4.00 23.06
N SER A 86 13.47 -4.24 24.36
CA SER A 86 12.48 -3.68 25.29
C SER A 86 12.79 -2.20 25.52
N VAL A 87 12.12 -1.31 24.79
CA VAL A 87 11.99 0.08 25.22
C VAL A 87 11.00 0.08 26.39
N ASP A 88 11.48 0.48 27.56
CA ASP A 88 10.66 0.53 28.77
C ASP A 88 9.64 1.67 28.66
N GLY A 89 8.35 1.34 28.77
CA GLY A 89 7.22 2.27 28.59
C GLY A 89 6.90 2.65 27.13
N GLY A 90 5.81 2.11 26.57
CA GLY A 90 5.32 2.50 25.25
C GLY A 90 4.29 1.53 24.67
N LEU A 91 3.74 1.89 23.51
CA LEU A 91 2.86 1.02 22.72
C LEU A 91 3.62 -0.22 22.24
N LYS A 92 3.21 -1.40 22.74
CA LYS A 92 3.83 -2.69 22.39
C LYS A 92 2.95 -3.55 21.49
N LYS A 93 1.63 -3.36 21.57
CA LYS A 93 0.65 -4.20 20.89
C LYS A 93 -0.44 -3.39 20.22
N ILE A 94 -0.97 -3.90 19.12
CA ILE A 94 -2.19 -3.37 18.51
C ILE A 94 -3.23 -4.48 18.28
N GLU A 95 -4.50 -4.12 18.38
CA GLU A 95 -5.62 -4.93 17.92
C GLU A 95 -6.15 -4.34 16.62
N PHE A 96 -6.10 -5.13 15.55
CA PHE A 96 -6.51 -4.75 14.22
C PHE A 96 -7.43 -5.82 13.63
N GLY A 97 -8.72 -5.51 13.54
CA GLY A 97 -9.76 -6.49 13.18
C GLY A 97 -9.75 -7.64 14.18
N ARG A 98 -9.60 -8.88 13.68
CA ARG A 98 -9.53 -10.11 14.49
C ARG A 98 -8.12 -10.46 15.00
N PHE A 99 -7.11 -9.62 14.70
CA PHE A 99 -5.71 -9.93 14.97
C PHE A 99 -5.15 -9.04 16.09
N GLU A 100 -4.38 -9.65 16.99
CA GLU A 100 -3.47 -8.95 17.88
C GLU A 100 -2.05 -9.06 17.31
N MET A 101 -1.32 -7.95 17.27
CA MET A 101 0.02 -7.90 16.68
C MET A 101 0.97 -7.10 17.57
N ASP A 102 2.20 -7.57 17.70
CA ASP A 102 3.28 -6.82 18.32
C ASP A 102 3.81 -5.75 17.36
N THR A 103 4.13 -4.59 17.91
CA THR A 103 4.69 -3.46 17.15
C THR A 103 6.20 -3.58 17.10
N TRP A 104 6.80 -3.34 15.93
CA TRP A 104 8.26 -3.44 15.76
C TRP A 104 8.98 -2.13 16.03
N TYR A 105 8.34 -1.01 15.69
CA TYR A 105 8.90 0.32 15.81
C TYR A 105 7.92 1.27 16.52
N SER A 106 8.46 2.35 17.06
CA SER A 106 7.65 3.44 17.58
C SER A 106 6.98 4.21 16.43
N SER A 107 5.71 4.56 16.65
CA SER A 107 4.92 5.41 15.77
C SER A 107 4.45 6.65 16.55
N PRO A 108 4.49 7.85 15.94
CA PRO A 108 4.17 9.11 16.60
C PRO A 108 2.65 9.32 16.73
N TYR A 109 1.97 8.37 17.38
CA TYR A 109 0.59 8.61 17.82
C TYR A 109 0.55 9.76 18.83
N PRO A 110 -0.59 10.45 18.98
CA PRO A 110 -0.74 11.45 20.02
C PRO A 110 -0.39 10.88 21.40
N GLU A 111 0.16 11.71 22.29
CA GLU A 111 0.78 11.31 23.56
C GLU A 111 -0.14 10.43 24.42
N GLU A 112 -1.44 10.70 24.37
CA GLU A 112 -2.47 9.97 25.12
C GLU A 112 -2.75 8.55 24.59
N TYR A 113 -2.19 8.18 23.44
CA TYR A 113 -2.24 6.84 22.85
C TYR A 113 -0.87 6.14 22.87
N SER A 114 0.23 6.88 22.66
CA SER A 114 1.59 6.34 22.61
C SER A 114 2.07 5.72 23.93
N ARG A 115 1.50 6.17 25.06
CA ARG A 115 1.77 5.62 26.40
C ARG A 115 0.97 4.36 26.72
N LEU A 116 -0.04 4.02 25.92
CA LEU A 116 -0.87 2.85 26.18
C LEU A 116 -0.10 1.58 25.86
N PRO A 117 -0.25 0.50 26.66
CA PRO A 117 0.39 -0.78 26.34
C PRO A 117 -0.18 -1.41 25.06
N LYS A 118 -1.45 -1.12 24.76
CA LYS A 118 -2.20 -1.67 23.62
C LYS A 118 -3.10 -0.61 22.99
N LEU A 119 -3.11 -0.54 21.66
CA LEU A 119 -3.97 0.33 20.86
C LEU A 119 -5.02 -0.49 20.08
N TYR A 120 -6.23 0.01 19.96
CA TYR A 120 -7.33 -0.67 19.25
C TYR A 120 -7.65 0.10 17.98
N ILE A 121 -7.62 -0.55 16.81
CA ILE A 121 -7.74 0.12 15.52
C ILE A 121 -8.88 -0.51 14.71
N CYS A 122 -9.77 0.33 14.20
CA CYS A 122 -10.82 -0.11 13.28
C CYS A 122 -10.20 -0.56 11.96
N GLU A 123 -10.51 -1.79 11.53
CA GLU A 123 -9.96 -2.37 10.31
C GLU A 123 -10.39 -1.65 9.02
N PHE A 124 -11.53 -0.94 9.03
CA PHE A 124 -12.09 -0.30 7.85
C PHE A 124 -11.74 1.17 7.73
N CYS A 125 -11.85 1.96 8.80
CA CYS A 125 -11.59 3.41 8.74
C CYS A 125 -10.25 3.80 9.39
N LEU A 126 -9.52 2.83 9.93
CA LEU A 126 -8.21 3.00 10.57
C LEU A 126 -8.22 3.90 11.81
N LYS A 127 -9.41 4.26 12.32
CA LYS A 127 -9.52 5.04 13.55
C LYS A 127 -9.01 4.23 14.74
N TYR A 128 -8.08 4.83 15.47
CA TYR A 128 -7.50 4.26 16.69
C TYR A 128 -8.30 4.68 17.95
N ALA A 129 -8.26 3.83 18.97
CA ALA A 129 -9.02 3.93 20.19
C ALA A 129 -8.22 3.40 21.39
N LYS A 130 -8.48 3.98 22.58
CA LYS A 130 -7.78 3.64 23.83
C LYS A 130 -8.25 2.33 24.47
N SER A 131 -9.45 1.87 24.14
CA SER A 131 -10.04 0.67 24.73
C SER A 131 -10.95 -0.06 23.76
N VAL A 132 -11.12 -1.36 24.00
CA VAL A 132 -12.07 -2.22 23.27
C VAL A 132 -13.50 -1.70 23.33
N THR A 133 -13.93 -1.09 24.44
CA THR A 133 -15.27 -0.50 24.60
C THR A 133 -15.49 0.69 23.68
N ILE A 134 -14.46 1.53 23.46
CA ILE A 134 -14.53 2.63 22.50
C ILE A 134 -14.58 2.08 21.07
N LEU A 135 -13.74 1.09 20.75
CA LEU A 135 -13.71 0.46 19.44
C LEU A 135 -15.06 -0.19 19.11
N ARG A 136 -15.66 -0.97 20.02
CA ARG A 136 -16.98 -1.59 19.82
C ARG A 136 -18.08 -0.58 19.54
N ARG A 137 -18.14 0.52 20.32
CA ARG A 137 -19.10 1.61 20.08
C ARG A 137 -18.87 2.30 18.73
N HIS A 138 -17.61 2.42 18.32
CA HIS A 138 -17.27 2.94 17.01
C HIS A 138 -17.72 1.98 15.89
N MET A 139 -17.42 0.68 15.98
CA MET A 139 -17.81 -0.32 14.98
C MET A 139 -19.33 -0.39 14.79
N ALA A 140 -20.12 -0.23 15.86
CA ALA A 140 -21.58 -0.18 15.79
C ALA A 140 -22.11 1.03 14.97
N LYS A 141 -21.34 2.10 14.85
CA LYS A 141 -21.70 3.33 14.11
C LYS A 141 -20.92 3.51 12.82
N CYS A 142 -19.85 2.74 12.62
CA CYS A 142 -18.95 2.88 11.49
C CYS A 142 -19.65 2.39 10.23
N ILE A 143 -19.79 3.27 9.24
CA ILE A 143 -20.39 2.96 7.94
C ILE A 143 -19.38 2.38 6.94
N TRP A 144 -18.08 2.49 7.23
CA TRP A 144 -17.02 2.04 6.32
C TRP A 144 -16.92 0.51 6.34
N ARG A 145 -16.89 -0.09 5.15
CA ARG A 145 -16.60 -1.51 4.92
C ARG A 145 -15.55 -1.74 3.84
N HIS A 146 -14.93 -0.67 3.36
CA HIS A 146 -13.83 -0.69 2.41
C HIS A 146 -13.04 0.62 2.52
N PRO A 147 -11.82 0.69 1.98
CA PRO A 147 -11.03 1.92 1.93
C PRO A 147 -11.79 3.07 1.22
N PRO A 148 -11.65 4.32 1.69
CA PRO A 148 -12.33 5.48 1.10
C PRO A 148 -11.64 5.92 -0.20
N GLY A 149 -12.04 5.35 -1.34
CA GLY A 149 -11.44 5.65 -2.64
C GLY A 149 -12.11 4.92 -3.78
N ASP A 150 -11.51 5.02 -4.96
CA ASP A 150 -12.00 4.35 -6.16
C ASP A 150 -11.44 2.93 -6.24
N GLU A 151 -12.29 1.92 -6.41
CA GLU A 151 -11.86 0.54 -6.69
C GLU A 151 -11.35 0.49 -8.14
N ILE A 152 -10.02 0.40 -8.31
CA ILE A 152 -9.37 0.44 -9.62
C ILE A 152 -9.02 -0.95 -10.16
N TYR A 153 -9.04 -1.96 -9.27
CA TYR A 153 -8.79 -3.35 -9.62
C TYR A 153 -9.66 -4.27 -8.77
N ARG A 154 -10.18 -5.32 -9.39
CA ARG A 154 -10.88 -6.40 -8.72
C ARG A 154 -10.66 -7.71 -9.46
N MET A 155 -10.22 -8.73 -8.74
CA MET A 155 -10.12 -10.11 -9.21
C MET A 155 -10.48 -11.04 -8.06
N GLU A 156 -11.55 -11.81 -8.24
CA GLU A 156 -12.09 -12.71 -7.21
C GLU A 156 -12.33 -11.99 -5.86
N ASN A 157 -11.64 -12.41 -4.80
CA ASN A 157 -11.69 -11.83 -3.46
C ASN A 157 -10.64 -10.73 -3.25
N ILE A 158 -9.83 -10.36 -4.25
CA ILE A 158 -8.81 -9.30 -4.10
C ILE A 158 -9.24 -8.03 -4.82
N SER A 159 -9.16 -6.90 -4.12
CA SER A 159 -9.37 -5.56 -4.69
C SER A 159 -8.22 -4.61 -4.39
N VAL A 160 -8.02 -3.61 -5.26
CA VAL A 160 -7.12 -2.48 -5.00
C VAL A 160 -7.89 -1.17 -5.13
N PHE A 161 -7.79 -0.36 -4.09
CA PHE A 161 -8.42 0.96 -4.00
C PHE A 161 -7.37 2.05 -4.16
N GLU A 162 -7.63 3.01 -5.04
CA GLU A 162 -6.89 4.26 -5.15
C GLU A 162 -7.48 5.30 -4.20
N VAL A 163 -6.70 5.73 -3.22
CA VAL A 163 -7.08 6.71 -2.21
C VAL A 163 -6.21 7.95 -2.34
N ASP A 164 -6.84 9.08 -2.66
CA ASP A 164 -6.19 10.38 -2.72
C ASP A 164 -5.98 10.95 -1.30
N GLY A 165 -4.72 11.16 -0.90
CA GLY A 165 -4.38 11.72 0.41
C GLY A 165 -4.87 13.15 0.66
N LYS A 166 -5.13 13.92 -0.39
CA LYS A 166 -5.74 15.26 -0.28
C LYS A 166 -7.23 15.17 0.01
N LYS A 167 -7.94 14.20 -0.57
CA LYS A 167 -9.39 14.00 -0.34
C LYS A 167 -9.67 13.28 0.97
N ASN A 168 -8.86 12.29 1.33
CA ASN A 168 -9.07 11.39 2.46
C ASN A 168 -7.98 11.53 3.53
N LYS A 169 -7.67 12.78 3.91
CA LYS A 169 -6.53 13.13 4.78
C LYS A 169 -6.47 12.31 6.07
N ILE A 170 -7.57 12.25 6.83
CA ILE A 170 -7.62 11.54 8.12
C ILE A 170 -7.32 10.04 7.93
N TYR A 171 -7.92 9.43 6.92
CA TYR A 171 -7.73 8.01 6.67
C TYR A 171 -6.27 7.70 6.28
N CYS A 172 -5.68 8.50 5.40
CA CYS A 172 -4.27 8.33 5.00
C CYS A 172 -3.29 8.61 6.14
N GLN A 173 -3.58 9.58 7.01
CA GLN A 173 -2.77 9.82 8.22
C GLN A 173 -2.83 8.62 9.16
N ASN A 174 -4.02 8.07 9.42
CA ASN A 174 -4.18 6.86 10.22
C ASN A 174 -3.43 5.66 9.61
N LEU A 175 -3.50 5.50 8.29
CA LEU A 175 -2.74 4.47 7.57
C LEU A 175 -1.24 4.65 7.74
N CYS A 176 -0.74 5.89 7.64
CA CYS A 176 0.67 6.20 7.85
C CYS A 176 1.14 5.91 9.29
N LEU A 177 0.32 6.25 10.29
CA LEU A 177 0.60 5.95 11.70
C LEU A 177 0.62 4.44 11.96
N LEU A 178 -0.31 3.70 11.37
CA LEU A 178 -0.32 2.24 11.40
C LEU A 178 0.95 1.68 10.74
N ALA A 179 1.30 2.19 9.57
CA ALA A 179 2.46 1.71 8.83
C ALA A 179 3.79 1.97 9.55
N LYS A 180 3.93 3.11 10.23
CA LYS A 180 5.14 3.46 10.99
C LYS A 180 5.42 2.50 12.16
N LEU A 181 4.41 1.75 12.64
CA LEU A 181 4.63 0.69 13.64
C LEU A 181 5.43 -0.49 13.07
N PHE A 182 5.48 -0.63 11.75
CA PHE A 182 6.10 -1.76 11.04
C PHE A 182 7.19 -1.32 10.05
N LEU A 183 7.42 -0.01 9.90
CA LEU A 183 8.45 0.59 9.06
C LEU A 183 9.35 1.48 9.94
N ASP A 184 10.66 1.27 9.90
CA ASP A 184 11.62 2.05 10.69
C ASP A 184 11.72 3.48 10.13
N HIS A 185 11.89 3.61 8.81
CA HIS A 185 12.31 4.87 8.18
C HIS A 185 11.20 5.67 7.50
N LYS A 186 9.95 5.51 7.94
CA LYS A 186 8.84 6.33 7.45
C LYS A 186 8.87 7.73 8.06
N THR A 187 9.27 8.73 7.28
CA THR A 187 9.44 10.12 7.72
C THR A 187 8.19 10.98 7.57
N LEU A 188 7.32 10.66 6.60
CA LEU A 188 6.10 11.42 6.31
C LEU A 188 4.85 10.65 6.73
N TYR A 189 4.15 11.19 7.74
CA TYR A 189 2.92 10.61 8.31
C TYR A 189 1.78 11.61 8.49
N TYR A 190 2.05 12.91 8.58
CA TYR A 190 1.00 13.96 8.61
C TYR A 190 0.78 14.62 7.25
N ASP A 191 1.83 14.80 6.46
CA ASP A 191 1.80 15.43 5.14
C ASP A 191 1.45 14.42 4.04
N VAL A 192 0.20 13.97 4.03
CA VAL A 192 -0.30 12.93 3.12
C VAL A 192 -0.86 13.47 1.80
N GLU A 193 -1.10 14.78 1.71
CA GLU A 193 -1.74 15.42 0.54
C GLU A 193 -0.98 15.25 -0.79
N PRO A 194 0.37 15.21 -0.81
CA PRO A 194 1.13 14.96 -2.03
C PRO A 194 1.04 13.52 -2.56
N PHE A 195 0.44 12.58 -1.81
CA PHE A 195 0.49 11.16 -2.09
C PHE A 195 -0.84 10.58 -2.58
N LEU A 196 -0.74 9.58 -3.45
CA LEU A 196 -1.77 8.58 -3.71
C LEU A 196 -1.43 7.31 -2.94
N PHE A 197 -2.45 6.65 -2.41
CA PHE A 197 -2.34 5.40 -1.66
C PHE A 197 -3.10 4.32 -2.40
N TYR A 198 -2.43 3.22 -2.72
CA TYR A 198 -3.00 2.05 -3.37
C TYR A 198 -3.13 0.94 -2.35
N ILE A 199 -4.35 0.68 -1.92
CA ILE A 199 -4.64 -0.20 -0.79
C ILE A 199 -5.22 -1.50 -1.32
N MET A 200 -4.51 -2.59 -1.07
CA MET A 200 -4.96 -3.92 -1.42
C MET A 200 -5.78 -4.50 -0.28
N THR A 201 -6.89 -5.14 -0.63
CA THR A 201 -7.81 -5.77 0.30
C THR A 201 -8.13 -7.20 -0.09
N GLU A 202 -8.38 -8.03 0.92
CA GLU A 202 -9.06 -9.31 0.78
C GLU A 202 -10.53 -9.11 1.17
N ASN A 203 -11.45 -9.52 0.31
CA ASN A 203 -12.86 -9.21 0.40
C ASN A 203 -13.65 -10.44 0.86
N ASP A 204 -14.51 -10.25 1.84
CA ASP A 204 -15.45 -11.26 2.31
C ASP A 204 -16.88 -10.69 2.40
N THR A 205 -17.79 -11.43 3.02
CA THR A 205 -19.19 -11.01 3.20
C THR A 205 -19.38 -9.79 4.10
N THR A 206 -18.39 -9.51 4.95
CA THR A 206 -18.40 -8.41 5.91
C THR A 206 -17.78 -7.14 5.35
N GLY A 207 -16.81 -7.24 4.44
CA GLY A 207 -16.24 -6.07 3.76
C GLY A 207 -14.92 -6.37 3.04
N CYS A 208 -14.16 -5.30 2.80
CA CYS A 208 -12.84 -5.31 2.18
C CYS A 208 -11.79 -5.08 3.29
N HIS A 209 -11.06 -6.13 3.64
CA HIS A 209 -10.08 -6.14 4.73
C HIS A 209 -8.70 -5.80 4.20
N ILE A 210 -8.07 -4.76 4.74
CA ILE A 210 -6.76 -4.30 4.29
C ILE A 210 -5.72 -5.40 4.52
N VAL A 211 -5.01 -5.77 3.46
CA VAL A 211 -3.85 -6.70 3.54
C VAL A 211 -2.53 -5.95 3.46
N GLY A 212 -2.50 -4.83 2.75
CA GLY A 212 -1.31 -4.02 2.55
C GLY A 212 -1.59 -2.82 1.66
N TYR A 213 -0.59 -1.97 1.48
CA TYR A 213 -0.69 -0.80 0.62
C TYR A 213 0.66 -0.41 0.05
N PHE A 214 0.66 0.42 -0.98
CA PHE A 214 1.80 1.26 -1.31
C PHE A 214 1.37 2.72 -1.54
N SER A 215 2.26 3.67 -1.31
CA SER A 215 2.05 5.08 -1.60
C SER A 215 2.95 5.54 -2.73
N LYS A 216 2.46 6.48 -3.54
CA LYS A 216 3.15 7.10 -4.66
C LYS A 216 2.95 8.60 -4.61
N GLU A 217 4.02 9.38 -4.79
CA GLU A 217 3.91 10.83 -4.94
C GLU A 217 3.20 11.19 -6.25
N LYS A 218 2.28 12.16 -6.19
CA LYS A 218 1.57 12.65 -7.37
C LYS A 218 2.51 13.32 -8.37
N ASN A 219 3.46 14.09 -7.86
CA ASN A 219 4.45 14.84 -8.62
C ASN A 219 5.85 14.49 -8.11
N SER A 220 6.35 13.31 -8.48
CA SER A 220 7.72 12.95 -8.16
C SER A 220 8.68 13.61 -9.14
N PHE A 221 9.59 14.46 -8.64
CA PHE A 221 10.65 15.08 -9.46
C PHE A 221 11.60 14.05 -10.08
N LEU A 222 11.69 12.86 -9.47
CA LEU A 222 12.59 11.78 -9.86
C LEU A 222 11.83 10.57 -10.45
N ASN A 223 10.53 10.72 -10.74
CA ASN A 223 9.64 9.70 -11.31
C ASN A 223 9.56 8.38 -10.52
N TYR A 224 9.57 8.48 -9.20
CA TYR A 224 9.47 7.31 -8.34
C TYR A 224 8.08 6.68 -8.36
N ASN A 225 8.05 5.38 -8.58
CA ASN A 225 6.81 4.60 -8.65
C ASN A 225 6.27 4.21 -7.26
N VAL A 226 7.13 4.15 -6.24
CA VAL A 226 6.80 3.72 -4.87
C VAL A 226 7.58 4.56 -3.86
N SER A 227 6.87 5.17 -2.91
CA SER A 227 7.44 5.93 -1.78
C SER A 227 7.45 5.12 -0.47
N CYS A 228 6.41 4.32 -0.24
CA CYS A 228 6.33 3.37 0.87
C CYS A 228 5.48 2.19 0.41
N ILE A 229 5.69 1.01 0.95
CA ILE A 229 4.84 -0.16 0.71
C ILE A 229 4.95 -1.09 1.91
N LEU A 230 3.82 -1.68 2.26
CA LEU A 230 3.69 -2.50 3.45
C LEU A 230 2.68 -3.60 3.18
N THR A 231 3.06 -4.83 3.52
CA THR A 231 2.09 -5.91 3.77
C THR A 231 1.95 -6.03 5.28
N LEU A 232 0.71 -6.02 5.80
CA LEU A 232 0.51 -6.12 7.24
C LEU A 232 1.03 -7.48 7.76
N PRO A 233 1.57 -7.54 9.00
CA PRO A 233 2.28 -8.72 9.49
C PRO A 233 1.53 -10.05 9.37
N GLN A 234 0.24 -10.07 9.66
CA GLN A 234 -0.63 -11.25 9.60
C GLN A 234 -0.90 -11.77 8.17
N TYR A 235 -0.55 -10.98 7.16
CA TYR A 235 -0.71 -11.30 5.75
C TYR A 235 0.63 -11.48 5.02
N MET A 236 1.75 -11.37 5.73
CA MET A 236 3.06 -11.67 5.17
C MET A 236 3.16 -13.14 4.74
N ARG A 237 4.11 -13.45 3.87
CA ARG A 237 4.39 -14.81 3.35
C ARG A 237 3.33 -15.45 2.44
N LYS A 238 2.19 -14.76 2.25
CA LYS A 238 1.08 -15.22 1.40
C LYS A 238 1.17 -14.74 -0.06
N GLY A 239 2.21 -13.98 -0.41
CA GLY A 239 2.43 -13.46 -1.77
C GLY A 239 1.81 -12.07 -2.03
N TYR A 240 1.10 -11.47 -1.07
CA TYR A 240 0.49 -10.14 -1.25
C TYR A 240 1.50 -9.02 -1.52
N GLY A 241 2.68 -9.07 -0.90
CA GLY A 241 3.70 -8.07 -1.19
C GLY A 241 4.16 -8.13 -2.65
N LYS A 242 4.29 -9.33 -3.23
CA LYS A 242 4.60 -9.51 -4.66
C LYS A 242 3.52 -8.86 -5.50
N MET A 243 2.26 -9.11 -5.18
CA MET A 243 1.14 -8.52 -5.90
C MET A 243 1.15 -6.99 -5.83
N LEU A 244 1.48 -6.39 -4.67
CA LEU A 244 1.59 -4.93 -4.52
C LEU A 244 2.71 -4.35 -5.39
N ILE A 245 3.84 -5.05 -5.51
CA ILE A 245 4.96 -4.65 -6.37
C ILE A 245 4.58 -4.78 -7.84
N ASP A 246 4.05 -5.93 -8.24
CA ASP A 246 3.60 -6.15 -9.62
C ASP A 246 2.58 -5.08 -10.03
N PHE A 247 1.67 -4.74 -9.11
CA PHE A 247 0.68 -3.68 -9.33
C PHE A 247 1.31 -2.30 -9.51
N SER A 248 2.34 -1.94 -8.75
CA SER A 248 3.01 -0.63 -8.90
C SER A 248 3.69 -0.49 -10.26
N TYR A 249 4.32 -1.56 -10.78
CA TYR A 249 4.88 -1.59 -12.12
C TYR A 249 3.81 -1.56 -13.22
N LEU A 250 2.69 -2.25 -13.02
CA LEU A 250 1.54 -2.21 -13.95
C LEU A 250 0.97 -0.79 -14.08
N LEU A 251 0.92 -0.02 -12.99
CA LEU A 251 0.52 1.40 -13.04
C LEU A 251 1.50 2.23 -13.85
N SER A 252 2.82 2.10 -13.61
CA SER A 252 3.83 2.82 -14.38
C SER A 252 3.72 2.57 -15.89
N LYS A 253 3.50 1.30 -16.28
CA LYS A 253 3.28 0.92 -17.68
C LYS A 253 2.02 1.55 -18.27
N THR A 254 0.94 1.62 -17.50
CA THR A 254 -0.35 2.18 -17.96
C THR A 254 -0.29 3.71 -18.07
N GLU A 255 0.56 4.37 -17.29
CA GLU A 255 0.77 5.82 -17.34
C GLU A 255 1.74 6.27 -18.45
N GLU A 256 2.25 5.34 -19.29
CA GLU A 256 3.29 5.59 -20.31
C GLU A 256 4.57 6.24 -19.72
N LYS A 257 4.82 6.02 -18.43
CA LYS A 257 6.00 6.53 -17.72
C LYS A 257 6.95 5.40 -17.37
N VAL A 258 8.23 5.55 -17.71
CA VAL A 258 9.31 4.66 -17.24
C VAL A 258 9.51 4.95 -15.74
N GLY A 259 8.99 4.08 -14.87
CA GLY A 259 9.12 4.22 -13.42
C GLY A 259 10.31 3.43 -12.88
N SER A 260 11.23 4.10 -12.19
CA SER A 260 12.28 3.48 -11.37
C SER A 260 11.95 3.66 -9.88
N PRO A 261 12.27 2.69 -9.01
CA PRO A 261 12.30 2.91 -7.55
C PRO A 261 13.36 3.95 -7.17
N GLU A 262 13.30 4.53 -5.96
CA GLU A 262 14.26 5.56 -5.53
C GLU A 262 15.73 5.16 -5.69
N LYS A 263 16.56 6.04 -6.28
CA LYS A 263 18.03 6.00 -6.13
C LYS A 263 18.43 6.62 -4.77
N PRO A 264 19.57 6.19 -4.19
CA PRO A 264 19.86 6.33 -2.77
C PRO A 264 20.41 7.71 -2.41
N SER A 265 19.61 8.53 -1.74
CA SER A 265 20.14 9.25 -0.58
C SER A 265 20.15 8.25 0.59
N PRO A 266 21.06 8.33 1.57
CA PRO A 266 21.13 7.36 2.68
C PRO A 266 19.78 7.12 3.41
N ILE A 267 18.82 8.03 3.24
CA ILE A 267 17.46 8.01 3.78
C ILE A 267 16.46 7.26 2.87
N SER A 268 16.60 7.31 1.53
CA SER A 268 15.66 6.68 0.57
C SER A 268 15.98 5.20 0.27
N VAL A 269 17.24 4.79 0.47
CA VAL A 269 17.60 3.37 0.41
C VAL A 269 16.83 2.60 1.47
N LEU A 270 16.60 3.21 2.62
CA LEU A 270 15.92 2.60 3.76
C LEU A 270 14.43 2.36 3.51
N SER A 271 13.72 3.29 2.86
CA SER A 271 12.30 3.16 2.54
C SER A 271 11.98 2.15 1.43
N VAL A 272 12.92 1.80 0.55
CA VAL A 272 12.78 0.71 -0.45
C VAL A 272 13.44 -0.60 0.04
N THR A 273 14.46 -0.53 0.92
CA THR A 273 15.09 -1.72 1.54
C THR A 273 14.19 -2.41 2.54
N GLU A 274 13.41 -1.70 3.35
CA GLU A 274 12.49 -2.33 4.32
C GLU A 274 11.30 -3.04 3.66
N VAL A 275 10.93 -2.59 2.45
CA VAL A 275 9.75 -3.00 1.71
C VAL A 275 9.85 -4.42 1.20
N THR A 276 11.04 -4.86 0.82
CA THR A 276 11.18 -5.98 -0.09
C THR A 276 11.62 -7.24 0.64
N GLY A 277 12.35 -7.12 1.76
CA GLY A 277 12.76 -8.29 2.56
C GLY A 277 11.65 -8.92 3.38
N ARG A 278 10.49 -8.26 3.50
CA ARG A 278 9.28 -8.81 4.14
C ARG A 278 8.23 -9.36 3.17
N VAL A 279 8.57 -9.44 1.87
CA VAL A 279 7.65 -9.92 0.82
C VAL A 279 7.83 -11.41 0.49
N TYR A 280 9.01 -11.98 0.76
CA TYR A 280 9.38 -13.32 0.27
C TYR A 280 10.14 -14.19 1.30
N SER A 281 9.69 -14.19 2.56
CA SER A 281 9.85 -15.39 3.41
C SER A 281 8.50 -16.01 3.63
#